data_AF-E4YSX4-F1
#
_entry.id   AF-E4YSX4-F1
#
_cell.length_a   1.000
_cell.length_b   1.000
_cell.length_c   1.000
_cell.angle_alpha   90.00
_cell.angle_beta   90.00
_cell.angle_gamma   90.00
#
_symmetry.space_group_name_H-M   'P 1'
#
loop_
_entity.id
_entity.type
_entity.pdbx_description
1 polymer ?
#
loop_
_entity_poly.entity_id
_entity_poly.type
_entity_poly.pdbx_seq_one_letter_code
_entity_poly.pdbx_strand_id
1 'polypeptide(L)'
;MTEEFVCPASEESFCQGAEARLYLTTVNGNEVICKERFSKKYRVVELDKHIRHTNVRNEVRALKKCAQKNIPAPRLLSFDIDSCCVYMSKLTGIAVKNHLDKEFSSDEIIGMKIGALVAAIHLAGFVHGYGFIK
;
A
#
# COMPACT_ATOMS: atom_id res chain seq x y z
N MET A 1 -3.91 14.98 23.60
CA MET A 1 -4.66 13.87 22.99
C MET A 1 -4.00 13.58 21.65
N THR A 2 -3.14 12.57 21.59
CA THR A 2 -2.63 12.06 20.31
C THR A 2 -3.79 11.36 19.62
N GLU A 3 -4.24 11.86 18.48
CA GLU A 3 -5.23 11.14 17.67
C GLU A 3 -4.62 9.78 17.29
N GLU A 4 -5.32 8.71 17.65
CA GLU A 4 -4.83 7.35 17.58
C GLU A 4 -5.08 6.77 16.19
N PHE A 5 -4.14 6.00 15.65
CA PHE A 5 -4.33 5.33 14.35
C PHE A 5 -5.34 4.20 14.52
N VAL A 6 -6.60 4.47 14.23
CA VAL A 6 -7.71 3.50 14.31
C VAL A 6 -8.20 3.15 12.91
N CYS A 7 -8.47 1.88 12.65
CA CYS A 7 -8.99 1.43 11.36
C CYS A 7 -10.48 1.78 11.24
N PRO A 8 -10.90 2.57 10.24
CA PRO A 8 -12.30 2.94 10.05
C PRO A 8 -13.07 1.85 9.30
N ALA A 9 -12.88 0.57 9.66
CA ALA A 9 -13.47 -0.56 8.92
C ALA A 9 -15.02 -0.57 8.93
N SER A 10 -15.63 0.20 9.84
CA SER A 10 -17.08 0.46 9.90
C SER A 10 -17.58 1.47 8.87
N GLU A 11 -16.69 2.20 8.20
CA GLU A 11 -17.02 3.21 7.19
C GLU A 11 -16.96 2.63 5.77
N GLU A 12 -17.38 3.42 4.78
CA GLU A 12 -17.29 3.03 3.37
C GLU A 12 -15.86 3.20 2.85
N SER A 13 -15.28 2.14 2.29
CA SER A 13 -13.97 2.21 1.64
C SER A 13 -14.08 2.91 0.30
N PHE A 14 -13.22 3.88 0.02
CA PHE A 14 -13.21 4.57 -1.28
C PHE A 14 -12.64 3.69 -2.41
N CYS A 15 -11.89 2.65 -2.05
CA CYS A 15 -11.39 1.67 -3.00
C CYS A 15 -11.35 0.28 -2.36
N GLN A 16 -11.89 -0.72 -3.08
CA GLN A 16 -11.84 -2.11 -2.67
C GLN A 16 -11.17 -2.97 -3.73
N GLY A 17 -10.04 -3.57 -3.37
CA GLY A 17 -9.35 -4.57 -4.17
C GLY A 17 -9.70 -5.99 -3.76
N ALA A 18 -9.07 -6.95 -4.43
CA ALA A 18 -9.24 -8.37 -4.11
C ALA A 18 -8.66 -8.75 -2.75
N GLU A 19 -7.71 -8.01 -2.17
CA GLU A 19 -7.04 -8.40 -0.92
C GLU A 19 -7.10 -7.34 0.18
N ALA A 20 -7.48 -6.12 -0.16
CA ALA A 20 -7.46 -5.01 0.77
C ALA A 20 -8.54 -3.98 0.43
N ARG A 21 -8.93 -3.22 1.46
CA ARG A 21 -9.74 -2.01 1.35
C ARG A 21 -8.88 -0.82 1.72
N LEU A 22 -9.11 0.29 1.02
CA LEU A 22 -8.49 1.57 1.32
C LEU A 22 -9.52 2.53 1.89
N TYR A 23 -9.13 3.15 2.99
CA TYR A 23 -9.90 4.17 3.68
C TYR A 23 -9.09 5.45 3.76
N LEU A 24 -9.77 6.58 3.60
CA LEU A 24 -9.19 7.89 3.84
C LEU A 24 -9.57 8.29 5.27
N THR A 25 -8.57 8.59 6.09
CA THR A 25 -8.76 9.03 7.47
C THR A 25 -7.91 10.27 7.75
N THR A 26 -8.13 10.91 8.87
CA THR A 26 -7.38 12.08 9.32
C THR A 26 -6.71 11.76 10.64
N VAL A 27 -5.40 11.99 10.73
CA VAL A 27 -4.63 11.79 11.97
C VAL A 27 -3.76 13.01 12.22
N ASN A 28 -3.96 13.66 13.36
CA ASN A 28 -3.34 14.92 13.74
C ASN A 28 -3.50 16.00 12.65
N GLY A 29 -4.71 16.10 12.08
CA GLY A 29 -5.02 17.05 11.00
C GLY A 29 -4.41 16.74 9.63
N ASN A 30 -3.77 15.58 9.45
CA ASN A 30 -3.19 15.17 8.17
C ASN A 30 -4.00 14.04 7.53
N GLU A 31 -4.18 14.09 6.21
CA GLU A 31 -4.81 13.00 5.45
C GLU A 31 -3.90 11.76 5.41
N VAL A 32 -4.48 10.63 5.81
CA VAL A 32 -3.81 9.32 5.91
C VAL A 32 -4.63 8.28 5.17
N ILE A 33 -3.93 7.38 4.48
CA ILE A 33 -4.55 6.19 3.89
C ILE A 33 -4.38 5.03 4.85
N CYS A 34 -5.51 4.45 5.28
CA CYS A 34 -5.53 3.17 5.99
C CYS A 34 -5.82 2.05 4.98
N LYS A 35 -4.87 1.13 4.86
CA LYS A 35 -5.00 -0.08 4.05
C LYS A 35 -5.27 -1.27 4.95
N GLU A 36 -6.51 -1.74 4.93
CA GLU A 36 -6.96 -2.91 5.71
C GLU A 36 -6.88 -4.16 4.83
N ARG A 37 -6.19 -5.21 5.30
CA ARG A 37 -6.29 -6.56 4.70
C ARG A 37 -7.39 -7.35 5.39
N PHE A 38 -8.55 -7.42 4.76
CA PHE A 38 -9.73 -8.11 5.27
C PHE A 38 -9.63 -9.64 5.11
N SER A 39 -10.32 -10.37 5.99
CA SER A 39 -10.30 -11.83 5.98
C SER A 39 -10.98 -12.44 4.75
N LYS A 40 -10.41 -13.54 4.24
CA LYS A 40 -11.01 -14.34 3.18
C LYS A 40 -11.76 -15.54 3.73
N LYS A 41 -13.09 -15.49 3.67
CA LYS A 41 -14.00 -16.54 4.19
C LYS A 41 -13.78 -17.93 3.60
N TYR A 42 -13.16 -18.04 2.42
CA TYR A 42 -12.86 -19.33 1.79
C TYR A 42 -11.61 -20.01 2.36
N ARG A 43 -10.81 -19.32 3.19
CA ARG A 43 -9.59 -19.86 3.79
C ARG A 43 -9.85 -20.31 5.22
N VAL A 44 -9.09 -21.32 5.65
CA VAL A 44 -8.99 -21.71 7.06
C VAL A 44 -8.47 -20.53 7.88
N VAL A 45 -9.06 -20.29 9.06
CA VAL A 45 -8.86 -19.07 9.86
C VAL A 45 -7.39 -18.83 10.21
N GLU A 46 -6.71 -19.88 10.66
CA GLU A 46 -5.30 -19.85 11.06
C GLU A 46 -4.39 -19.50 9.87
N LEU A 47 -4.68 -20.08 8.72
CA LEU A 47 -3.94 -19.83 7.48
C LEU A 47 -4.18 -18.40 6.97
N ASP A 48 -5.43 -17.94 6.97
CA ASP A 48 -5.76 -16.58 6.55
C ASP A 48 -5.09 -15.54 7.45
N LYS A 49 -5.15 -15.74 8.77
CA LYS A 49 -4.45 -14.88 9.74
C LYS A 49 -2.95 -14.87 9.48
N HIS A 50 -2.33 -16.05 9.31
CA HIS A 50 -0.91 -16.13 9.01
C HIS A 50 -0.53 -15.37 7.73
N ILE A 51 -1.26 -15.59 6.64
CA ILE A 51 -1.02 -14.92 5.35
C ILE A 51 -1.15 -13.40 5.50
N ARG A 52 -2.24 -12.91 6.12
CA ARG A 52 -2.47 -11.47 6.28
C ARG A 52 -1.40 -10.81 7.15
N HIS A 53 -1.03 -11.42 8.27
CA HIS A 53 0.03 -10.92 9.15
C HIS A 53 1.38 -10.87 8.41
N THR A 54 1.72 -11.92 7.67
CA THR A 54 2.96 -11.97 6.87
C THR A 54 2.98 -10.90 5.78
N ASN A 55 1.86 -10.68 5.10
CA ASN A 55 1.73 -9.63 4.10
C ASN A 55 1.90 -8.22 4.69
N VAL A 56 1.26 -7.93 5.83
CA VAL A 56 1.43 -6.65 6.55
C VAL A 56 2.90 -6.44 6.94
N ARG A 57 3.56 -7.45 7.51
CA ARG A 57 4.99 -7.35 7.85
C ARG A 57 5.87 -7.09 6.63
N ASN A 58 5.60 -7.78 5.51
CA ASN A 58 6.36 -7.60 4.29
C ASN A 58 6.15 -6.20 3.69
N GLU A 59 4.92 -5.70 3.70
CA GLU A 59 4.56 -4.36 3.23
C GLU A 59 5.17 -3.24 4.09
N VAL A 60 5.19 -3.41 5.42
CA VAL A 60 5.86 -2.49 6.34
C VAL A 60 7.38 -2.49 6.11
N ARG A 61 7.99 -3.67 5.98
CA ARG A 61 9.43 -3.81 5.70
C ARG A 61 9.79 -3.16 4.36
N ALA A 62 8.96 -3.38 3.35
CA ALA A 62 9.07 -2.77 2.03
C ALA A 62 9.10 -1.24 2.10
N LEU A 63 8.09 -0.62 2.70
CA LEU A 63 7.98 0.84 2.81
C LEU A 63 9.16 1.43 3.58
N LYS A 64 9.57 0.81 4.69
CA LYS A 64 10.76 1.22 5.46
C LYS A 64 12.03 1.17 4.62
N LYS A 65 12.20 0.11 3.83
CA LYS A 65 13.39 -0.06 2.99
C LYS A 65 13.41 0.92 1.82
N CYS A 66 12.27 1.19 1.19
CA CYS A 66 12.15 2.25 0.18
C CYS A 66 12.56 3.61 0.77
N ALA A 67 12.05 3.96 1.96
CA ALA A 67 12.42 5.20 2.64
C ALA A 67 13.93 5.28 2.92
N GLN A 68 14.53 4.20 3.46
CA GLN A 68 15.98 4.14 3.72
C GLN A 68 16.85 4.28 2.46
N LYS A 69 16.32 3.90 1.30
CA LYS A 69 17.01 3.94 0.01
C LYS A 69 16.60 5.13 -0.86
N ASN A 70 15.80 6.06 -0.32
CA ASN A 70 15.25 7.21 -1.04
C ASN A 70 14.48 6.81 -2.32
N ILE A 71 13.85 5.64 -2.32
CA ILE A 71 12.98 5.19 -3.41
C ILE A 71 11.58 5.79 -3.16
N PRO A 72 11.00 6.52 -4.14
CA PRO A 72 9.67 7.08 -4.01
C PRO A 72 8.61 6.01 -3.71
N ALA A 73 7.95 6.13 -2.55
CA ALA A 73 6.87 5.27 -2.09
C ALA A 73 6.02 6.06 -1.06
N PRO A 74 4.78 5.62 -0.75
CA PRO A 74 4.06 6.16 0.39
C PRO A 74 4.91 6.11 1.66
N ARG A 75 4.89 7.18 2.46
CA ARG A 75 5.55 7.18 3.76
C ARG A 75 4.73 6.32 4.71
N LEU A 76 5.37 5.32 5.32
CA LEU A 76 4.76 4.57 6.42
C LEU A 76 4.61 5.49 7.64
N LEU A 77 3.39 5.57 8.18
CA LEU A 77 3.06 6.37 9.37
C LEU A 77 2.88 5.46 10.59
N SER A 78 2.11 4.39 10.44
CA SER A 78 1.86 3.38 11.49
C SER A 78 1.43 2.06 10.85
N PHE A 79 1.34 1.00 11.64
CA PHE A 79 0.74 -0.27 11.24
C PHE A 79 0.25 -1.03 12.47
N ASP A 80 -0.77 -1.86 12.28
CA ASP A 80 -1.28 -2.77 13.28
C ASP A 80 -1.42 -4.17 12.66
N ILE A 81 -0.73 -5.13 13.24
CA ILE A 81 -0.70 -6.51 12.75
C ILE A 81 -2.00 -7.24 13.08
N ASP A 82 -2.61 -6.96 14.23
CA ASP A 82 -3.79 -7.68 14.71
C ASP A 82 -5.04 -7.28 13.94
N SER A 83 -5.21 -5.97 13.67
CA SER A 83 -6.24 -5.49 12.72
C SER A 83 -5.82 -5.61 11.25
N CYS A 84 -4.60 -6.08 10.96
CA CYS A 84 -4.05 -6.21 9.62
C CYS A 84 -4.09 -4.90 8.79
N CYS A 85 -3.75 -3.78 9.43
CA CYS A 85 -3.80 -2.44 8.86
C CYS A 85 -2.42 -1.82 8.66
N VAL A 86 -2.26 -1.08 7.56
CA VAL A 86 -1.08 -0.25 7.29
C VAL A 86 -1.53 1.19 7.03
N TYR A 87 -0.98 2.13 7.79
CA TYR A 87 -1.26 3.55 7.67
C TYR A 87 -0.12 4.25 6.95
N MET A 88 -0.43 4.91 5.84
CA MET A 88 0.56 5.54 4.97
C MET A 88 0.12 6.91 4.47
N SER A 89 1.08 7.73 4.04
CA SER A 89 0.78 9.04 3.46
C SER A 89 -0.11 8.89 2.22
N LYS A 90 -1.12 9.75 2.10
CA LYS A 90 -1.88 9.91 0.86
C LYS A 90 -0.95 10.41 -0.25
N LEU A 91 -0.93 9.70 -1.38
CA LEU A 91 -0.27 10.16 -2.60
C LEU A 91 -1.28 10.94 -3.43
N THR A 92 -0.87 12.11 -3.91
CA THR A 92 -1.64 12.91 -4.87
C THR A 92 -1.26 12.51 -6.28
N GLY A 93 -2.25 12.32 -7.16
CA GLY A 93 -2.01 12.01 -8.57
C GLY A 93 -3.06 11.06 -9.13
N ILE A 94 -2.84 10.66 -10.39
CA ILE A 94 -3.69 9.70 -11.10
C ILE A 94 -2.94 8.37 -11.16
N ALA A 95 -3.64 7.26 -10.95
CA ALA A 95 -3.07 5.94 -11.15
C ALA A 95 -2.58 5.79 -12.60
N VAL A 96 -1.37 5.26 -12.80
CA VAL A 96 -0.78 5.08 -14.14
C VAL A 96 -1.74 4.36 -15.09
N LYS A 97 -2.42 3.31 -14.61
CA LYS A 97 -3.45 2.61 -15.38
C LYS A 97 -4.51 3.56 -15.93
N ASN A 98 -5.07 4.42 -15.08
CA ASN A 98 -6.13 5.35 -15.47
C ASN A 98 -5.63 6.43 -16.44
N HIS A 99 -4.32 6.76 -16.40
CA HIS A 99 -3.71 7.66 -17.38
C HIS A 99 -3.59 6.98 -18.75
N LEU A 100 -3.03 5.76 -18.78
CA LEU A 100 -2.87 4.96 -20.00
C LEU A 100 -4.21 4.56 -20.64
N ASP A 101 -5.25 4.31 -19.84
CA ASP A 101 -6.58 3.97 -20.35
C ASP A 101 -7.26 5.18 -21.04
N LYS A 102 -6.87 6.42 -20.70
CA LYS A 102 -7.43 7.66 -21.26
C LYS A 102 -6.65 8.15 -22.47
N GLU A 103 -5.32 8.09 -22.40
CA GLU A 103 -4.45 8.50 -23.48
C GLU A 103 -3.84 7.24 -24.11
N PHE A 104 -4.41 6.80 -25.23
CA PHE A 104 -3.91 5.68 -26.06
C PHE A 104 -2.54 5.97 -26.71
N SER A 105 -1.78 6.95 -26.21
CA SER A 105 -0.44 7.25 -26.64
C SER A 105 0.57 6.41 -25.85
N SER A 106 1.59 5.90 -26.54
CA SER A 106 2.73 5.24 -25.92
C SER A 106 3.53 6.28 -25.13
N ASP A 107 3.18 6.49 -23.86
CA ASP A 107 3.89 7.43 -22.99
C ASP A 107 5.21 6.81 -22.52
N GLU A 108 6.18 6.74 -23.44
CA GLU A 108 7.51 6.13 -23.24
C GLU A 108 8.21 6.70 -22.00
N ILE A 109 7.98 7.98 -21.70
CA ILE A 109 8.54 8.65 -20.53
C ILE A 109 8.03 8.01 -19.23
N ILE A 110 6.73 7.69 -19.14
CA ILE A 110 6.17 7.00 -17.98
C ILE A 110 6.74 5.58 -17.88
N GLY A 111 6.82 4.87 -19.01
CA GLY A 111 7.44 3.54 -19.08
C GLY A 111 8.88 3.53 -18.57
N MET A 112 9.71 4.49 -19.03
CA MET A 112 11.09 4.64 -18.58
C MET A 112 11.19 4.95 -17.08
N LYS A 113 10.33 5.83 -16.56
CA LYS A 113 10.29 6.15 -15.12
C LYS A 113 9.94 4.94 -14.27
N ILE A 114 8.95 4.15 -14.69
CA ILE A 114 8.57 2.90 -14.01
C ILE A 114 9.73 1.89 -14.06
N GLY A 115 10.35 1.72 -15.23
CA GLY A 115 11.51 0.84 -15.39
C GLY A 115 12.68 1.22 -14.49
N ALA A 116 13.00 2.53 -14.40
CA ALA A 116 14.02 3.04 -13.50
C ALA A 116 13.70 2.79 -12.02
N LEU A 117 12.44 2.94 -11.60
CA LEU A 117 12.00 2.64 -10.24
C LEU A 117 12.10 1.15 -9.91
N VAL A 118 11.69 0.27 -10.82
CA VAL A 118 11.83 -1.18 -10.66
C VAL A 118 13.30 -1.59 -10.56
N ALA A 119 14.17 -1.01 -11.40
CA ALA A 119 15.61 -1.24 -11.30
C ALA A 119 16.18 -0.79 -9.95
N ALA A 120 15.78 0.40 -9.46
CA ALA A 120 16.19 0.89 -8.14
C ALA A 120 15.75 -0.03 -6.99
N ILE A 121 14.54 -0.59 -7.07
CA ILE A 121 14.02 -1.58 -6.13
C ILE A 121 14.88 -2.86 -6.14
N HIS A 122 15.19 -3.39 -7.33
CA HIS A 122 16.02 -4.59 -7.45
C HIS A 122 17.44 -4.36 -6.92
N LEU A 123 18.05 -3.20 -7.22
CA LEU A 123 19.36 -2.81 -6.70
C LEU A 123 19.36 -2.62 -5.17
N ALA A 124 18.23 -2.24 -4.59
CA ALA A 124 18.05 -2.21 -3.14
C ALA A 124 17.93 -3.62 -2.51
N GLY A 125 17.94 -4.69 -3.31
CA GLY A 125 17.99 -6.07 -2.84
C GLY A 125 16.64 -6.60 -2.37
N PHE A 126 15.55 -6.27 -3.08
CA PHE A 126 14.28 -6.97 -2.94
C PHE A 126 13.53 -7.00 -4.26
N VAL A 127 12.76 -8.06 -4.47
CA VAL A 127 11.97 -8.27 -5.69
C VAL A 127 10.59 -7.68 -5.51
N HIS A 128 10.14 -6.89 -6.49
CA HIS A 128 8.76 -6.42 -6.55
C HIS A 128 7.84 -7.58 -7.00
N GLY A 129 7.58 -8.53 -6.10
CA GLY A 129 6.74 -9.71 -6.33
C GLY A 129 5.26 -9.51 -5.95
N TYR A 130 4.48 -10.60 -5.93
CA TYR A 130 3.03 -10.64 -5.69
C TYR A 130 2.53 -10.10 -4.31
N GLY A 131 3.39 -9.45 -3.52
CA GLY A 131 3.06 -8.93 -2.19
C GLY A 131 3.51 -7.50 -1.92
N PHE A 132 3.99 -6.77 -2.93
CA PHE A 132 4.47 -5.39 -2.78
C PHE A 132 3.37 -4.37 -3.10
N ILE A 133 3.38 -3.25 -2.36
CA ILE A 133 2.54 -2.03 -2.45
C ILE A 133 1.67 -1.99 -3.74
N LYS A 134 0.47 -2.58 -3.66
CA LYS A 134 -0.63 -2.42 -4.62
C LYS A 134 -1.68 -1.48 -4.06
#